data_AF-A0A7L0F073-F1
#
_entry.id   AF-A0A7L0F073-F1
#
_cell.length_a   1.000
_cell.length_b   1.000
_cell.length_c   1.000
_cell.angle_alpha   90.00
_cell.angle_beta   90.00
_cell.angle_gamma   90.00
#
_symmetry.space_group_name_H-M   'P 1'
#
loop_
_entity.id
_entity.type
_entity.pdbx_description
1 polymer ?
#
loop_
_entity_poly.entity_id
_entity_poly.type
_entity_poly.pdbx_seq_one_letter_code
_entity_poly.pdbx_strand_id
1 'polypeptide(L)' 'CPVPQIRNGRVSVPKYLYTYKDTVRFKCRKGFTLRGHHRAQCQADKTWDPPVPVCEQGECQHSDLLALQI' A
#
# COMPACT_ATOMS: atom_id res chain seq x y z
N CYS A 1 17.05 -2.94 -1.12
CA CYS A 1 16.08 -2.09 -0.38
C CYS A 1 15.63 -2.80 0.89
N PRO A 2 15.28 -2.05 1.94
CA PRO A 2 14.74 -2.63 3.17
C PRO A 2 13.38 -3.30 2.89
N VAL A 3 13.03 -4.32 3.70
CA VAL A 3 11.72 -4.96 3.63
C VAL A 3 10.64 -3.91 3.92
N PRO A 4 9.70 -3.63 3.00
CA PRO A 4 8.69 -2.59 3.19
C PRO A 4 7.82 -2.87 4.42
N GLN A 5 7.82 -1.94 5.37
CA GLN A 5 6.91 -1.97 6.51
C GLN A 5 5.69 -1.11 6.18
N ILE A 6 4.51 -1.73 6.02
CA ILE A 6 3.27 -1.03 5.68
C ILE A 6 2.27 -1.28 6.81
N ARG A 7 1.99 -0.26 7.62
CA ARG A 7 0.96 -0.35 8.66
C ARG A 7 -0.38 -0.66 8.00
N ASN A 8 -1.09 -1.68 8.50
CA ASN A 8 -2.37 -2.15 7.95
C ASN A 8 -2.32 -2.54 6.46
N GLY A 9 -1.14 -2.90 5.96
CA GLY A 9 -0.94 -3.37 4.59
C GLY A 9 0.14 -4.43 4.50
N ARG A 10 0.46 -4.80 3.27
CA ARG A 10 1.53 -5.76 2.93
C ARG A 10 1.92 -5.61 1.46
N VAL A 11 3.07 -6.17 1.11
CA VAL A 11 3.39 -6.48 -0.29
C VAL A 11 2.59 -7.69 -0.76
N SER A 12 2.22 -7.72 -2.04
CA SER A 12 1.42 -8.80 -2.62
C SER A 12 2.19 -10.13 -2.65
N VAL A 13 3.49 -10.07 -2.93
CA VAL A 13 4.40 -11.21 -2.96
C VAL A 13 5.66 -10.81 -2.16
N PRO A 14 5.80 -11.27 -0.90
CA PRO A 14 6.95 -10.95 -0.09
C PRO A 14 8.21 -11.72 -0.55
N LYS A 15 9.37 -11.07 -0.42
CA LYS A 15 10.69 -11.67 -0.61
C LYS A 15 11.52 -11.45 0.66
N TYR A 16 12.47 -12.33 0.92
CA TYR A 16 13.44 -12.16 2.02
C TYR A 16 14.44 -11.03 1.75
N LEU A 17 14.74 -10.76 0.46
CA LEU A 17 15.66 -9.73 0.01
C LEU A 17 15.12 -9.02 -1.23
N TYR A 18 15.32 -7.70 -1.30
CA TYR A 18 14.98 -6.86 -2.45
C TYR A 18 16.23 -6.18 -3.01
N THR A 19 16.53 -6.40 -4.29
CA THR A 19 17.71 -5.85 -4.98
C THR A 19 17.33 -4.80 -6.02
N TYR A 20 18.33 -4.11 -6.59
CA TYR A 20 18.10 -3.06 -7.59
C TYR A 20 17.17 -3.55 -8.72
N LYS A 21 16.23 -2.68 -9.12
CA LYS A 21 15.14 -2.94 -10.09
C LYS A 21 14.05 -3.92 -9.64
N ASP A 22 14.14 -4.54 -8.47
CA ASP A 22 13.00 -5.29 -7.92
C ASP A 22 11.79 -4.37 -7.76
N THR A 23 10.63 -4.84 -8.22
CA THR A 23 9.37 -4.10 -8.11
C THR A 23 8.41 -4.84 -7.20
N VAL A 24 7.72 -4.10 -6.33
CA VAL A 24 6.69 -4.64 -5.44
C VAL A 24 5.35 -3.99 -5.71
N ARG A 25 4.27 -4.70 -5.42
CA ARG A 25 2.90 -4.18 -5.42
C ARG A 25 2.32 -4.25 -4.02
N PHE A 26 1.80 -3.15 -3.53
CA PHE A 26 1.24 -3.02 -2.19
C PHE A 26 -0.24 -3.36 -2.16
N LYS A 27 -0.71 -3.84 -1.01
CA LYS A 27 -2.12 -4.15 -0.74
C LYS A 27 -2.45 -3.80 0.71
N CYS A 28 -3.53 -3.05 0.92
CA CYS A 28 -4.05 -2.78 2.24
C CYS A 28 -4.95 -3.92 2.76
N ARG A 29 -5.05 -4.04 4.08
CA ARG A 29 -6.02 -4.94 4.73
C ARG A 29 -7.45 -4.46 4.44
N LYS A 30 -8.42 -5.36 4.60
CA LYS A 30 -9.85 -5.01 4.43
C LYS A 30 -10.22 -3.84 5.36
N GLY A 31 -10.96 -2.86 4.85
CA GLY A 31 -11.33 -1.64 5.60
C GLY A 31 -10.29 -0.52 5.56
N PHE A 32 -9.15 -0.73 4.89
CA PHE A 32 -8.13 0.29 4.70
C PHE A 32 -7.96 0.62 3.20
N THR A 33 -7.74 1.89 2.92
CA THR A 33 -7.52 2.44 1.58
C THR A 33 -6.04 2.79 1.41
N LEU A 34 -5.48 2.45 0.24
CA LEU A 34 -4.09 2.77 -0.09
C LEU A 34 -3.97 4.24 -0.49
N ARG A 35 -3.11 4.98 0.22
CA ARG A 35 -2.69 6.33 -0.14
C ARG A 35 -1.27 6.31 -0.70
N GLY A 36 -1.13 6.89 -1.89
CA GLY A 36 0.13 6.92 -2.64
C GLY A 36 0.14 5.90 -3.78
N HIS A 37 1.33 5.44 -4.15
CA HIS A 37 1.51 4.56 -5.31
C HIS A 37 1.28 3.09 -4.93
N HIS A 38 0.60 2.36 -5.82
CA HIS A 38 0.33 0.93 -5.64
C HIS A 38 1.56 0.06 -5.90
N ARG A 39 2.63 0.61 -6.51
CA ARG A 39 3.90 -0.05 -6.82
C ARG A 39 5.08 0.84 -6.50
N ALA A 40 6.20 0.21 -6.16
CA ALA A 40 7.49 0.85 -5.99
C ALA A 40 8.59 -0.05 -6.55
N GLN A 41 9.67 0.57 -7.04
CA GLN A 41 10.87 -0.09 -7.51
C GLN A 41 12.04 0.22 -6.57
N CYS A 42 12.88 -0.79 -6.35
CA CYS A 42 14.09 -0.65 -5.57
C CYS A 42 15.18 0.05 -6.38
N GLN A 43 15.63 1.21 -5.90
CA GLN A 43 16.64 2.05 -6.54
C GLN A 43 18.07 1.64 -6.14
N ALA A 44 19.05 2.19 -6.86
CA ALA A 44 20.47 1.86 -6.65
C ALA A 44 20.99 2.29 -5.26
N ASP A 45 20.42 3.36 -4.70
CA ASP A 45 20.69 3.88 -3.36
C ASP A 45 19.98 3.08 -2.24
N LYS A 46 19.34 1.95 -2.59
CA LYS A 46 18.58 1.06 -1.71
C LYS A 46 17.31 1.69 -1.15
N THR A 47 16.77 2.74 -1.77
CA THR A 47 15.45 3.32 -1.44
C THR A 47 14.34 2.81 -2.37
N TRP A 48 13.09 2.97 -1.93
CA TRP A 48 11.91 2.65 -2.72
C TRP A 48 11.44 3.90 -3.44
N ASP A 49 11.27 3.80 -4.76
CA ASP A 49 10.71 4.88 -5.57
C ASP A 49 9.58 4.35 -6.49
N PRO A 50 8.37 4.93 -6.43
CA PRO A 50 7.93 5.92 -5.43
C PRO A 50 8.01 5.38 -3.98
N PRO A 51 7.96 6.25 -2.95
CA PRO A 51 8.03 5.84 -1.55
C PRO A 51 6.94 4.83 -1.16
N VAL A 52 7.22 4.03 -0.13
CA VAL A 52 6.29 3.04 0.41
C VAL A 52 4.98 3.75 0.85
N PRO A 53 3.79 3.28 0.41
CA PRO A 53 2.52 3.94 0.67
C PRO A 53 2.03 3.72 2.10
N VAL A 54 1.01 4.48 2.48
CA VAL A 54 0.30 4.32 3.75
C VAL A 54 -1.06 3.69 3.50
N CYS A 55 -1.49 2.79 4.38
CA CYS A 55 -2.87 2.32 4.41
C CYS A 55 -3.63 3.08 5.50
N GLU A 56 -4.53 3.95 5.08
CA GLU A 56 -5.41 4.73 5.95
C GLU A 56 -6.72 3.97 6.15
N GLN A 57 -7.33 4.11 7.32
CA GLN A 57 -8.66 3.55 7.52
C GLN A 57 -9.59 4.25 6.53
N GLY A 58 -10.36 3.48 5.76
CA GLY A 58 -11.38 4.11 4.94
C GLY A 58 -12.30 4.87 5.89
N GLU A 59 -12.61 6.13 5.55
CA GLU A 59 -13.80 6.78 6.10
C GLU A 59 -14.91 5.73 6.03
N CYS A 60 -15.48 5.37 7.18
CA CYS A 60 -16.63 4.48 7.20
C CYS A 60 -17.60 5.02 6.17
N GLN A 61 -17.90 4.24 5.14
CA GLN A 61 -18.92 4.57 4.15
C GLN A 61 -20.26 4.55 4.89
N HIS A 62 -20.56 5.61 5.64
CA HIS A 62 -21.90 5.92 6.10
C HIS A 62 -22.82 6.28 4.90
N SER A 63 -22.25 6.28 3.69
CA SER A 63 -22.93 6.43 2.40
C SER A 63 -23.87 5.27 2.04
N ASP A 64 -23.84 4.13 2.75
CA ASP A 64 -24.90 3.10 2.60
C ASP A 64 -26.19 3.45 3.38
N LEU A 65 -26.22 4.55 4.15
CA LEU A 65 -27.40 4.97 4.93
C LEU A 65 -28.14 6.20 4.39
N LEU A 66 -27.68 6.82 3.28
CA LEU A 66 -28.32 8.02 2.71
C LEU A 66 -28.96 7.80 1.33
N ALA A 67 -29.28 6.55 0.96
CA ALA A 67 -29.94 6.23 -0.31
C ALA A 67 -31.35 5.61 -0.14
N LEU A 68 -31.99 5.79 1.03
CA LEU A 68 -33.33 5.24 1.32
C LEU A 68 -34.39 6.27 1.69
N GLN A 69 -34.13 7.57 1.46
CA GLN A 69 -35.11 8.64 1.68
C GLN A 69 -35.05 9.70 0.57
N ILE A 70 -35.46 9.33 -0.66
CA ILE A 70 -36.21 10.21 -1.57
C ILE A 70 -37.29 9.35 -2.24
#